data_AF-A0A4Q3ITB5-F1
#
_entry.id   AF-A0A4Q3ITB5-F1
#
_cell.length_a   1.000
_cell.length_b   1.000
_cell.length_c   1.000
_cell.angle_alpha   90.00
_cell.angle_beta   90.00
_cell.angle_gamma   90.00
#
_symmetry.space_group_name_H-M   'P 1'
#
loop_
_entity.id
_entity.type
_entity.pdbx_description
1 polymer ?
#
loop_
_entity_poly.entity_id
_entity_poly.type
_entity_poly.pdbx_seq_one_letter_code
_entity_poly.pdbx_strand_id
1 'polypeptide(L)'
;MRVRHCAGRRRNADPARFAGRMFDRLGQLVPRLAQGVEEDVAATDMLAELRIGMNMLDLKRIETDLPPPLRTHVRTVLDGVAEAFADRLDNTRSDEGREKLLAEIDAALVALVDITDGPTRRTALQAMVGLRRGLFADRQAPVLAMPRHDAPPLAIAAE
;
A
#
# COMPACT_ATOMS: atom_id res chain seq x y z
N MET A 1 -16.56 32.11 -0.67
CA MET A 1 -15.09 31.91 -0.70
C MET A 1 -14.62 31.58 0.72
N ARG A 2 -14.44 30.29 1.05
CA ARG A 2 -13.94 29.86 2.37
C ARG A 2 -12.63 29.14 2.16
N VAL A 3 -11.55 29.82 2.54
CA VAL A 3 -10.19 29.29 2.53
C VAL A 3 -10.04 28.44 3.79
N ARG A 4 -9.97 27.11 3.64
CA ARG A 4 -9.50 26.23 4.72
C ARG A 4 -8.04 25.88 4.44
N HIS A 5 -7.15 26.72 4.95
CA HIS A 5 -5.77 26.34 5.22
C HIS A 5 -5.74 25.49 6.49
N CYS A 6 -5.50 24.20 6.34
CA CYS A 6 -5.00 23.36 7.42
C CYS A 6 -3.68 22.72 6.99
N ALA A 7 -2.65 23.56 6.89
CA ALA A 7 -1.28 23.09 6.93
C ALA A 7 -0.95 22.69 8.38
N GLY A 8 -0.33 21.52 8.55
CA GLY A 8 0.40 21.21 9.78
C GLY A 8 -0.14 20.04 10.61
N ARG A 9 0.12 18.82 10.16
CA ARG A 9 0.89 17.85 10.96
C ARG A 9 1.29 16.64 10.13
N ARG A 10 2.40 16.77 9.38
CA ARG A 10 3.28 15.64 9.11
C ARG A 10 3.91 15.23 10.45
N ARG A 11 3.15 14.53 11.30
CA ARG A 11 3.70 13.81 12.44
C ARG A 11 4.51 12.69 11.83
N ASN A 12 5.83 12.70 12.03
CA ASN A 12 6.63 11.50 11.84
C ASN A 12 5.87 10.36 12.51
N ALA A 13 5.45 9.37 11.72
CA ALA A 13 4.83 8.18 12.27
C ALA A 13 5.91 7.49 13.11
N ASP A 14 5.80 7.59 14.44
CA ASP A 14 6.68 6.87 15.35
C ASP A 14 6.54 5.36 15.05
N PRO A 15 7.61 4.69 14.58
CA PRO A 15 7.56 3.27 14.24
C PRO A 15 7.11 2.40 15.41
N ALA A 16 7.48 2.76 16.64
CA ALA A 16 7.08 2.02 17.84
C ALA A 16 5.57 2.16 18.10
N ARG A 17 5.03 3.36 17.94
CA ARG A 17 3.59 3.61 18.08
C ARG A 17 2.78 2.98 16.94
N PHE A 18 3.36 2.85 15.75
CA PHE A 18 2.75 2.10 14.66
C PHE A 18 2.75 0.61 14.97
N ALA A 19 3.89 0.04 15.37
CA ALA A 19 4.00 -1.37 15.76
C ALA A 19 3.04 -1.72 16.90
N GLY A 20 2.93 -0.88 17.94
CA GLY A 20 1.98 -1.08 19.04
C GLY A 20 0.52 -1.14 18.57
N ARG A 21 0.12 -0.28 17.62
CA ARG A 21 -1.24 -0.34 17.02
C ARG A 21 -1.46 -1.57 16.16
N MET A 22 -0.42 -2.04 15.46
CA MET A 22 -0.48 -3.27 14.67
C MET A 22 -0.61 -4.50 15.56
N PHE A 23 0.14 -4.56 16.67
CA PHE A 23 0.02 -5.64 17.66
C PHE A 23 -1.34 -5.65 18.36
N ASP A 24 -1.87 -4.48 18.73
CA ASP A 24 -3.23 -4.37 19.30
C ASP A 24 -4.28 -4.93 18.33
N ARG A 25 -4.22 -4.53 17.05
CA ARG A 25 -5.11 -5.05 16.01
C ARG A 25 -4.96 -6.55 15.78
N LEU A 26 -3.73 -7.08 15.77
CA LEU A 26 -3.50 -8.53 15.69
C LEU A 26 -4.11 -9.27 16.90
N GLY A 27 -3.94 -8.72 18.11
CA GLY A 27 -4.54 -9.27 19.33
C GLY A 27 -6.07 -9.32 19.28
N GLN A 28 -6.70 -8.37 18.58
CA GLN A 28 -8.15 -8.34 18.36
C GLN A 28 -8.59 -9.25 17.20
N LEU A 29 -7.73 -9.55 16.22
CA LEU A 29 -8.02 -10.41 15.08
C LEU A 29 -8.06 -11.89 15.45
N VAL A 30 -7.07 -12.36 16.21
CA VAL A 30 -6.90 -13.80 16.53
C VAL A 30 -8.16 -14.44 17.13
N PRO A 31 -8.86 -13.81 18.11
CA PRO A 31 -10.08 -14.37 18.68
C PRO A 31 -11.26 -14.42 17.71
N ARG A 32 -11.29 -13.53 16.71
CA ARG A 32 -12.38 -13.43 15.73
C ARG A 32 -12.27 -14.49 14.63
N LEU A 33 -11.03 -14.78 14.21
CA LEU A 33 -10.77 -15.90 13.31
C LEU A 33 -11.18 -17.25 13.90
N ALA A 34 -11.23 -17.38 15.23
CA ALA A 34 -11.64 -18.60 15.91
C ALA A 34 -13.17 -18.82 15.96
N GLN A 35 -13.98 -17.82 15.58
CA GLN A 35 -15.43 -17.78 15.85
C GLN A 35 -16.33 -18.00 14.60
N GLY A 36 -15.77 -18.09 13.38
CA GLY A 36 -16.47 -18.63 12.19
C GLY A 36 -16.86 -17.62 11.09
N VAL A 37 -17.64 -18.09 10.11
CA VAL A 37 -17.71 -17.56 8.71
C VAL A 37 -18.18 -16.11 8.55
N GLU A 38 -19.10 -15.59 9.36
CA GLU A 38 -19.48 -14.15 9.29
C GLU A 38 -18.36 -13.23 9.80
N GLU A 39 -17.53 -13.70 10.73
CA GLU A 39 -16.33 -12.98 11.16
C GLU A 39 -15.19 -13.06 10.14
N ASP A 40 -15.26 -13.96 9.17
CA ASP A 40 -14.23 -14.12 8.12
C ASP A 40 -14.19 -12.89 7.19
N VAL A 41 -15.35 -12.28 6.89
CA VAL A 41 -15.41 -11.02 6.12
C VAL A 41 -14.81 -9.85 6.91
N ALA A 42 -15.12 -9.74 8.20
CA ALA A 42 -14.54 -8.70 9.04
C ALA A 42 -13.04 -8.92 9.30
N ALA A 43 -12.61 -10.17 9.39
CA ALA A 43 -11.21 -10.53 9.57
C ALA A 43 -10.40 -10.32 8.28
N THR A 44 -10.97 -10.60 7.11
CA THR A 44 -10.34 -10.30 5.82
C THR A 44 -10.18 -8.80 5.59
N ASP A 45 -11.17 -7.99 5.96
CA ASP A 45 -11.07 -6.52 5.96
C ASP A 45 -9.96 -6.03 6.92
N MET A 46 -9.90 -6.56 8.14
CA MET A 46 -8.85 -6.20 9.09
C MET A 46 -7.45 -6.63 8.61
N LEU A 47 -7.31 -7.81 8.01
CA LEU A 47 -6.06 -8.25 7.38
C LEU A 47 -5.65 -7.36 6.20
N ALA A 48 -6.61 -6.88 5.41
CA ALA A 48 -6.35 -5.91 4.36
C ALA A 48 -5.82 -4.59 4.93
N GLU A 49 -6.41 -4.07 6.01
CA GLU A 49 -5.92 -2.88 6.70
C GLU A 49 -4.49 -3.06 7.26
N LEU A 50 -4.20 -4.21 7.86
CA LEU A 50 -2.86 -4.52 8.36
C LEU A 50 -1.83 -4.55 7.21
N ARG A 51 -2.19 -5.17 6.09
CA ARG A 51 -1.35 -5.21 4.89
C ARG A 51 -1.11 -3.80 4.35
N ILE A 52 -2.14 -2.97 4.27
CA ILE A 52 -2.00 -1.57 3.83
C ILE A 52 -1.02 -0.84 4.75
N GLY A 53 -1.21 -0.91 6.07
CA GLY A 53 -0.36 -0.26 7.04
C GLY A 53 1.12 -0.67 6.92
N MET A 54 1.40 -1.97 6.79
CA MET A 54 2.77 -2.48 6.66
C MET A 54 3.46 -1.94 5.39
N ASN A 55 2.74 -1.96 4.26
CA ASN A 55 3.29 -1.44 3.01
C ASN A 55 3.52 0.08 3.07
N MET A 56 2.66 0.85 3.74
CA MET A 56 2.91 2.27 3.99
C MET A 56 4.18 2.49 4.82
N LEU A 57 4.40 1.68 5.85
CA LEU A 57 5.60 1.77 6.69
C LEU A 57 6.87 1.45 5.89
N ASP A 58 6.84 0.41 5.07
CA ASP A 58 7.97 0.06 4.20
C ASP A 58 8.30 1.19 3.24
N LEU A 59 7.30 1.81 2.61
CA LEU A 59 7.52 2.98 1.75
C LEU A 59 8.09 4.17 2.52
N LYS A 60 7.62 4.43 3.75
CA LYS A 60 8.16 5.51 4.58
C LYS A 60 9.59 5.28 5.01
N ARG A 61 9.96 4.03 5.32
CA ARG A 61 11.32 3.66 5.71
C ARG A 61 12.32 3.91 4.58
N ILE A 62 11.94 3.60 3.34
CA ILE A 62 12.83 3.76 2.18
C ILE A 62 12.72 5.12 1.49
N GLU A 63 11.77 5.98 1.88
CA GLU A 63 11.45 7.24 1.19
C GLU A 63 12.68 8.12 0.93
N THR A 64 13.61 8.17 1.89
CA THR A 64 14.84 8.97 1.81
C THR A 64 15.88 8.43 0.86
N ASP A 65 15.80 7.13 0.54
CA ASP A 65 16.78 6.41 -0.27
C ASP A 65 16.36 6.35 -1.74
N LEU A 66 15.13 6.80 -2.04
CA LEU A 66 14.59 6.83 -3.40
C LEU A 66 15.10 8.04 -4.20
N PRO A 67 15.35 7.86 -5.50
CA PRO A 67 15.60 8.97 -6.42
C PRO A 67 14.47 10.01 -6.37
N PRO A 68 14.77 11.30 -6.61
CA PRO A 68 13.77 12.38 -6.55
C PRO A 68 12.44 12.12 -7.27
N PRO A 69 12.39 11.61 -8.52
CA PRO A 69 11.12 11.38 -9.21
C PRO A 69 10.27 10.34 -8.49
N LEU A 70 10.86 9.22 -8.07
CA LEU A 70 10.12 8.16 -7.37
C LEU A 70 9.72 8.57 -5.95
N ARG A 71 10.55 9.36 -5.27
CA ARG A 71 10.19 9.92 -3.96
C ARG A 71 8.92 10.77 -4.04
N THR A 72 8.75 11.54 -5.11
CA THR A 72 7.53 12.32 -5.34
C THR A 72 6.32 11.40 -5.53
N HIS A 73 6.42 10.37 -6.38
CA HIS A 73 5.36 9.36 -6.52
C HIS A 73 4.98 8.70 -5.19
N VAL A 74 5.97 8.28 -4.40
CA VAL A 74 5.74 7.66 -3.08
C VAL A 74 5.04 8.62 -2.12
N ARG A 75 5.41 9.90 -2.10
CA ARG A 75 4.74 10.92 -1.28
C ARG A 75 3.30 11.11 -1.70
N THR A 76 3.05 11.28 -2.99
CA THR A 76 1.72 11.45 -3.55
C THR A 76 0.81 10.27 -3.19
N VAL A 77 1.27 9.03 -3.39
CA VAL A 77 0.52 7.84 -2.99
C VAL A 77 0.22 7.83 -1.49
N LEU A 78 1.21 8.14 -0.65
CA LEU A 78 1.01 8.09 0.81
C LEU A 78 0.07 9.18 1.32
N ASP A 79 0.07 10.35 0.69
CA ASP A 79 -0.88 11.43 0.97
C ASP A 79 -2.29 11.03 0.49
N GLY A 80 -2.44 10.46 -0.72
CA GLY A 80 -3.72 9.98 -1.23
C GLY A 80 -4.30 8.80 -0.44
N VAL A 81 -3.46 7.89 0.08
CA VAL A 81 -3.91 6.84 1.01
C VAL A 81 -4.44 7.47 2.31
N ALA A 82 -3.74 8.46 2.87
CA ALA A 82 -4.20 9.14 4.08
C ALA A 82 -5.55 9.83 3.88
N GLU A 83 -5.75 10.49 2.73
CA GLU A 83 -7.04 11.08 2.32
C GLU A 83 -8.13 10.02 2.21
N ALA A 84 -7.86 8.89 1.54
CA ALA A 84 -8.83 7.80 1.39
C ALA A 84 -9.29 7.19 2.73
N PHE A 85 -8.42 7.17 3.75
CA PHE A 85 -8.81 6.77 5.11
C PHE A 85 -9.57 7.87 5.86
N ALA A 86 -9.23 9.14 5.67
CA ALA A 86 -10.00 10.24 6.25
C ALA A 86 -11.44 10.27 5.69
N ASP A 87 -11.60 10.14 4.38
CA ASP A 87 -12.92 10.10 3.72
C ASP A 87 -13.77 8.91 4.15
N ARG A 88 -13.14 7.78 4.50
CA ARG A 88 -13.84 6.62 5.09
C ARG A 88 -14.44 6.95 6.45
N LEU A 89 -13.71 7.70 7.29
CA LEU A 89 -14.18 8.08 8.63
C LEU A 89 -15.30 9.12 8.56
N ASP A 90 -15.21 10.06 7.62
CA ASP A 90 -16.21 11.10 7.41
C ASP A 90 -17.41 10.62 6.57
N ASN A 91 -17.38 9.37 6.09
CA ASN A 91 -18.36 8.78 5.17
C ASN A 91 -18.58 9.60 3.88
N THR A 92 -17.51 10.24 3.39
CA THR A 92 -17.48 11.13 2.22
C THR A 92 -16.76 10.51 1.03
N ARG A 93 -16.69 9.19 0.95
CA ARG A 93 -15.95 8.49 -0.12
C ARG A 93 -16.43 8.93 -1.51
N SER A 94 -15.50 9.47 -2.30
CA SER A 94 -15.71 9.78 -3.71
C SER A 94 -15.06 8.74 -4.61
N ASP A 95 -15.77 8.28 -5.64
CA ASP A 95 -15.23 7.39 -6.66
C ASP A 95 -14.10 8.05 -7.45
N GLU A 96 -14.18 9.36 -7.70
CA GLU A 96 -13.13 10.12 -8.38
C GLU A 96 -11.81 10.09 -7.61
N GLY A 97 -11.88 10.23 -6.27
CA GLY A 97 -10.70 10.14 -5.40
C GLY A 97 -10.08 8.75 -5.41
N ARG A 98 -10.92 7.71 -5.42
CA ARG A 98 -10.47 6.30 -5.52
C ARG A 98 -9.76 6.04 -6.85
N GLU A 99 -10.29 6.53 -7.96
CA GLU A 99 -9.69 6.35 -9.29
C GLU A 99 -8.38 7.12 -9.44
N LYS A 100 -8.32 8.34 -8.91
CA LYS A 100 -7.08 9.13 -8.86
C LYS A 100 -5.98 8.40 -8.08
N LEU A 101 -6.29 7.88 -6.89
CA LEU A 101 -5.32 7.13 -6.09
C LEU A 101 -4.83 5.86 -6.81
N LEU A 102 -5.72 5.14 -7.49
CA LEU A 102 -5.32 3.98 -8.29
C LEU A 102 -4.35 4.37 -9.41
N ALA A 103 -4.64 5.45 -10.15
CA ALA A 103 -3.78 5.96 -11.20
C ALA A 103 -2.40 6.40 -10.67
N GLU A 104 -2.34 7.01 -9.48
CA GLU A 104 -1.09 7.39 -8.84
C GLU A 104 -0.23 6.18 -8.46
N ILE A 105 -0.84 5.11 -7.95
CA ILE A 105 -0.15 3.85 -7.65
C ILE A 105 0.36 3.20 -8.94
N ASP A 106 -0.46 3.13 -9.98
CA ASP A 106 -0.08 2.52 -11.26
C ASP A 106 1.05 3.32 -11.93
N ALA A 107 1.02 4.65 -11.87
CA ALA A 107 2.12 5.50 -12.34
C ALA A 107 3.42 5.26 -11.55
N ALA A 108 3.33 5.10 -10.23
CA ALA A 108 4.50 4.77 -9.40
C ALA A 108 5.09 3.39 -9.74
N LEU A 109 4.24 2.40 -10.03
CA LEU A 109 4.66 1.08 -10.48
C LEU A 109 5.37 1.11 -11.83
N VAL A 110 4.89 1.93 -12.77
CA VAL A 110 5.57 2.15 -14.06
C VAL A 110 6.92 2.82 -13.86
N ALA A 111 7.00 3.87 -13.03
CA ALA A 111 8.26 4.55 -12.74
C ALA A 111 9.32 3.65 -12.08
N LEU A 112 8.90 2.57 -11.41
CA LEU A 112 9.79 1.57 -10.81
C LEU A 112 10.41 0.61 -11.85
N VAL A 113 9.84 0.52 -13.06
CA VAL A 113 10.36 -0.35 -14.14
C VAL A 113 11.75 0.12 -14.59
N ASP A 114 11.95 1.43 -14.68
CA ASP A 114 13.18 2.04 -15.22
C ASP A 114 14.32 2.18 -14.20
N ILE A 115 14.07 1.83 -12.93
CA ILE A 115 15.09 1.88 -11.88
C ILE A 115 15.94 0.60 -11.90
N THR A 116 17.25 0.76 -11.75
CA THR A 116 18.20 -0.35 -11.57
C THR A 116 17.76 -1.29 -10.46
N ASP A 117 17.87 -2.59 -10.69
CA ASP A 117 17.48 -3.56 -9.68
C ASP A 117 18.32 -3.45 -8.41
N GLY A 118 17.66 -3.58 -7.26
CA GLY A 118 18.28 -3.34 -5.95
C GLY A 118 17.28 -3.52 -4.81
N PRO A 119 17.78 -3.62 -3.56
CA PRO A 119 16.93 -3.87 -2.39
C PRO A 119 15.85 -2.80 -2.22
N THR A 120 16.21 -1.52 -2.34
CA THR A 120 15.27 -0.39 -2.23
C THR A 120 14.16 -0.46 -3.28
N ARG A 121 14.49 -0.78 -4.53
CA ARG A 121 13.51 -0.94 -5.60
C ARG A 121 12.58 -2.12 -5.33
N ARG A 122 13.11 -3.28 -4.91
CA ARG A 122 12.29 -4.46 -4.58
C ARG A 122 11.32 -4.17 -3.44
N THR A 123 11.79 -3.52 -2.37
CA THR A 123 10.92 -3.09 -1.26
C THR A 123 9.85 -2.11 -1.73
N ALA A 124 10.20 -1.12 -2.57
CA ALA A 124 9.22 -0.18 -3.13
C ALA A 124 8.17 -0.89 -4.00
N LEU A 125 8.59 -1.80 -4.87
CA LEU A 125 7.71 -2.59 -5.74
C LEU A 125 6.77 -3.48 -4.92
N GLN A 126 7.30 -4.23 -3.96
CA GLN A 126 6.51 -5.08 -3.06
C GLN A 126 5.47 -4.25 -2.30
N ALA A 127 5.88 -3.10 -1.77
CA ALA A 127 4.99 -2.24 -1.02
C ALA A 127 3.90 -1.60 -1.90
N MET A 128 4.23 -1.14 -3.10
CA MET A 128 3.25 -0.59 -4.05
C MET A 128 2.24 -1.63 -4.52
N VAL A 129 2.68 -2.85 -4.85
CA VAL A 129 1.78 -3.96 -5.21
C VAL A 129 0.89 -4.35 -4.03
N GLY A 130 1.47 -4.37 -2.82
CA GLY A 130 0.74 -4.65 -1.59
C GLY A 130 -0.35 -3.61 -1.29
N LEU A 131 -0.05 -2.32 -1.48
CA LEU A 131 -1.04 -1.23 -1.38
C LEU A 131 -2.14 -1.37 -2.42
N ARG A 132 -1.78 -1.60 -3.69
CA ARG A 132 -2.75 -1.75 -4.77
C ARG A 132 -3.75 -2.88 -4.46
N ARG A 133 -3.25 -4.04 -4.07
CA ARG A 133 -4.08 -5.21 -3.71
C ARG A 133 -4.93 -4.99 -2.46
N GLY A 134 -4.39 -4.29 -1.46
CA GLY A 134 -5.13 -3.99 -0.23
C GLY A 134 -6.25 -2.98 -0.43
N LEU A 135 -6.02 -1.96 -1.27
CA LEU A 135 -6.96 -0.85 -1.46
C LEU A 135 -8.00 -1.11 -2.57
N PHE A 136 -7.65 -1.96 -3.55
CA PHE A 136 -8.42 -2.18 -4.79
C PHE A 136 -8.52 -3.68 -5.12
N ALA A 137 -8.96 -4.49 -4.17
CA ALA A 137 -9.11 -5.94 -4.35
C ALA A 137 -10.11 -6.31 -5.48
N ASP A 138 -11.03 -5.39 -5.81
CA ASP A 138 -12.05 -5.48 -6.84
C ASP A 138 -11.57 -5.08 -8.25
N ARG A 139 -10.38 -4.49 -8.39
CA ARG A 139 -9.86 -3.97 -9.67
C ARG A 139 -8.82 -4.91 -10.28
N GLN A 140 -8.91 -5.15 -11.60
CA GLN A 140 -7.93 -5.95 -12.35
C GLN A 140 -6.50 -5.40 -12.21
N ALA A 141 -5.49 -6.27 -12.28
CA ALA A 141 -4.08 -5.90 -12.21
C ALA A 141 -3.68 -4.90 -13.32
N PRO A 142 -2.71 -4.02 -13.09
CA PRO A 142 -2.29 -3.08 -14.13
C PRO A 142 -1.55 -3.86 -15.21
N VAL A 143 -1.84 -3.56 -16.48
CA VAL A 143 -1.12 -4.15 -17.61
C VAL A 143 0.25 -3.48 -17.70
N LEU A 144 1.21 -4.00 -16.96
CA LEU A 144 2.61 -3.65 -17.13
C LEU A 144 3.12 -4.40 -18.37
N ALA A 145 3.53 -3.68 -19.41
CA ALA A 145 4.26 -4.26 -20.52
C ALA A 145 5.66 -4.65 -20.02
N MET A 146 5.76 -5.78 -19.30
CA MET A 146 7.05 -6.32 -18.92
C MET A 146 7.67 -7.01 -20.15
N PRO A 147 8.93 -6.72 -20.52
CA PRO A 147 9.65 -7.63 -21.38
C PRO A 147 9.65 -8.99 -20.68
N ARG A 148 9.09 -10.01 -21.33
CA ARG A 148 9.13 -11.37 -20.82
C ARG A 148 10.60 -11.69 -20.56
N HIS A 149 10.95 -11.89 -19.29
CA HIS A 149 12.20 -12.54 -18.99
C HIS A 149 11.99 -14.00 -19.38
N ASP A 150 12.63 -14.44 -20.46
CA ASP A 150 12.69 -15.84 -20.86
C ASP A 150 13.50 -16.60 -19.80
N ALA A 151 12.89 -16.80 -18.63
CA ALA A 151 13.46 -17.65 -17.61
C ALA A 151 13.48 -19.08 -18.19
N PRO A 152 14.65 -19.76 -18.20
CA PRO A 152 14.66 -21.17 -18.56
C PRO A 152 13.69 -21.91 -17.62
N PRO A 153 12.93 -22.89 -18.13
CA PRO A 153 11.99 -23.64 -17.31
C PRO A 153 12.71 -24.15 -16.08
N LEU A 154 12.13 -23.92 -14.89
CA LEU A 154 12.58 -24.53 -13.65
C LEU A 154 12.55 -26.04 -13.85
N ALA A 155 13.71 -26.62 -14.14
CA ALA A 155 13.90 -28.04 -14.12
C ALA A 155 13.71 -28.46 -12.67
N ILE A 156 12.51 -28.94 -12.36
CA ILE A 156 12.26 -29.66 -11.12
C ILE A 156 13.06 -30.95 -11.26
N ALA A 157 14.26 -30.97 -10.69
CA ALA A 157 15.04 -32.18 -10.54
C ALA A 157 14.22 -33.13 -9.66
N ALA A 158 13.65 -34.15 -10.30
CA ALA A 158 13.20 -35.34 -9.61
C ALA A 158 14.46 -36.15 -9.26
N GLU A 159 14.82 -36.16 -7.99
CA GLU A 159 15.53 -37.27 -7.34
C GLU A 159 14.79 -37.63 -6.05
#